data_AF-A0A4Z0NZR2-F1
#
_entry.id   AF-A0A4Z0NZR2-F1
#
_cell.length_a   1.000
_cell.length_b   1.000
_cell.length_c   1.000
_cell.angle_alpha   90.00
_cell.angle_beta   90.00
_cell.angle_gamma   90.00
#
_symmetry.space_group_name_H-M   'P 1'
#
loop_
_entity.id
_entity.type
_entity.pdbx_description
1 polymer ?
#
loop_
_entity_poly.entity_id
_entity_poly.type
_entity_poly.pdbx_seq_one_letter_code
_entity_poly.pdbx_strand_id
1 'polypeptide(L)'
;MAASSSSAQDIYTEFKQDVNMTASELEKWLKTEESKSVGQDSGDGTSIGHKSGEHIIKILHKKKADITPDDEAHMHKVHSYVSRHLGQGPHHREDVETSRWRYSLMNWGHDPLKDKK
;
A
#
# COMPACT_ATOMS: atom_id res chain seq x y z
N MET A 1 -8.44 -33.00 6.72
CA MET A 1 -8.33 -31.61 6.22
C MET A 1 -7.50 -30.85 7.24
N ALA A 2 -6.22 -30.63 6.97
CA ALA A 2 -5.30 -30.00 7.89
C ALA A 2 -5.69 -28.53 8.07
N ALA A 3 -5.98 -28.14 9.30
CA ALA A 3 -6.00 -26.74 9.69
C ALA A 3 -4.58 -26.21 9.52
N SER A 4 -4.32 -25.42 8.49
CA SER A 4 -3.11 -24.62 8.41
C SER A 4 -3.20 -23.61 9.53
N SER A 5 -2.53 -23.90 10.64
CA SER A 5 -2.24 -22.95 11.70
C SER A 5 -1.47 -21.79 11.07
N SER A 6 -2.18 -20.70 10.73
CA SER A 6 -1.55 -19.39 10.65
C SER A 6 -0.90 -19.19 12.01
N SER A 7 0.41 -19.41 12.09
CA SER A 7 1.22 -18.76 13.11
C SER A 7 0.85 -17.30 12.97
N ALA A 8 0.14 -16.71 13.94
CA ALA A 8 -0.36 -15.34 13.88
C ALA A 8 0.79 -14.43 13.43
N GLN A 9 0.85 -14.13 12.13
CA GLN A 9 1.87 -13.25 11.60
C GLN A 9 1.46 -11.87 12.07
N ASP A 10 2.35 -11.25 12.82
CA ASP A 10 2.16 -9.91 13.32
C ASP A 10 1.88 -8.98 12.12
N ILE A 11 0.83 -8.16 12.19
CA ILE A 11 0.42 -7.28 11.10
C ILE A 11 1.56 -6.37 10.64
N TYR A 12 2.47 -6.02 11.56
CA TYR A 12 3.70 -5.31 11.22
C TYR A 12 4.55 -6.05 10.18
N THR A 13 4.69 -7.37 10.29
CA THR A 13 5.43 -8.18 9.33
C THR A 13 4.74 -8.23 7.97
N GLU A 14 3.43 -8.44 7.95
CA GLU A 14 2.64 -8.43 6.70
C GLU A 14 2.71 -7.07 6.01
N PHE A 15 2.53 -5.98 6.77
CA PHE A 15 2.69 -4.62 6.29
C PHE A 15 4.07 -4.37 5.69
N LYS A 16 5.15 -4.84 6.32
CA LYS A 16 6.51 -4.69 5.80
C LYS A 16 6.78 -5.54 4.56
N GLN A 17 5.98 -6.59 4.31
CA GLN A 17 6.04 -7.38 3.07
C GLN A 17 5.23 -6.72 1.94
N ASP A 18 4.08 -6.12 2.27
CA ASP A 18 3.24 -5.43 1.31
C ASP A 18 3.82 -4.08 0.89
N VAL A 19 4.35 -3.29 1.82
CA VAL A 19 4.96 -1.99 1.52
C VAL A 19 6.40 -2.19 1.06
N ASN A 20 6.57 -2.38 -0.25
CA ASN A 20 7.87 -2.58 -0.90
C ASN A 20 8.52 -1.27 -1.42
N MET A 21 7.81 -0.15 -1.35
CA MET A 21 8.35 1.18 -1.60
C MET A 21 8.95 1.77 -0.32
N THR A 22 10.13 2.37 -0.42
CA THR A 22 10.72 3.15 0.68
C THR A 22 9.92 4.42 0.92
N ALA A 23 10.06 5.02 2.10
CA ALA A 23 9.42 6.30 2.43
C ALA A 23 9.71 7.36 1.37
N SER A 24 10.98 7.50 0.98
CA SER A 24 11.39 8.50 -0.04
C SER A 24 10.90 8.20 -1.45
N GLU A 25 10.74 6.92 -1.82
CA GLU A 25 10.10 6.57 -3.10
C GLU A 25 8.62 6.93 -3.09
N LEU A 26 7.92 6.59 -2.01
CA LEU A 26 6.50 6.89 -1.85
C LEU A 26 6.26 8.41 -1.78
N GLU A 27 7.08 9.16 -1.05
CA GLU A 27 7.03 10.63 -1.02
C GLU A 27 7.20 11.27 -2.39
N LYS A 28 8.11 10.75 -3.22
CA LYS A 28 8.30 11.21 -4.59
C LYS A 28 7.09 10.86 -5.46
N TRP A 29 6.60 9.64 -5.33
CA TRP A 29 5.43 9.17 -6.06
C TRP A 29 4.18 10.00 -5.77
N LEU A 30 3.88 10.26 -4.49
CA LEU A 30 2.68 11.03 -4.12
C LEU A 30 2.69 12.45 -4.69
N LYS A 31 3.85 13.03 -4.99
CA LYS A 31 3.94 14.37 -5.59
C LYS A 31 3.52 14.41 -7.05
N THR A 32 3.42 13.28 -7.73
CA THR A 32 3.12 13.24 -9.16
C THR A 32 1.63 13.42 -9.46
N GLU A 33 1.32 13.82 -10.69
CA GLU A 33 -0.08 13.96 -11.13
C GLU A 33 -0.75 12.60 -11.29
N GLU A 34 0.01 11.57 -11.67
CA GLU A 34 -0.46 10.19 -11.76
C GLU A 34 -1.01 9.70 -10.41
N SER A 35 -0.28 9.94 -9.32
CA SER A 35 -0.73 9.60 -7.96
C SER A 35 -2.06 10.28 -7.61
N LYS A 36 -2.21 11.56 -7.94
CA LYS A 36 -3.41 12.35 -7.66
C LYS A 36 -4.60 11.96 -8.54
N SER A 37 -4.34 11.43 -9.73
CA SER A 37 -5.36 11.07 -10.73
C SER A 37 -6.07 9.73 -10.45
N VAL A 38 -5.60 8.94 -9.48
CA VAL A 38 -6.09 7.58 -9.21
C VAL A 38 -6.62 7.40 -7.79
N GLY A 39 -7.46 6.38 -7.64
CA GLY A 39 -8.11 6.02 -6.39
C GLY A 39 -9.52 6.56 -6.25
N GLN A 40 -10.15 6.19 -5.15
CA GLN A 40 -11.47 6.69 -4.77
C GLN A 40 -11.33 8.04 -4.09
N ASP A 41 -12.12 9.03 -4.51
CA ASP A 41 -12.17 10.35 -3.88
C ASP A 41 -12.67 10.26 -2.43
N SER A 42 -12.07 11.03 -1.52
CA SER A 42 -12.45 11.03 -0.10
C SER A 42 -13.53 12.05 0.25
N GLY A 43 -14.09 12.77 -0.73
CA GLY A 43 -15.07 13.84 -0.56
C GLY A 43 -14.46 15.25 -0.40
N ASP A 44 -13.13 15.37 -0.35
CA ASP A 44 -12.39 16.63 -0.21
C ASP A 44 -11.41 16.88 -1.36
N GLY A 45 -11.57 16.17 -2.49
CA GLY A 45 -10.74 16.32 -3.68
C GLY A 45 -9.39 15.61 -3.61
N THR A 46 -9.12 14.82 -2.55
CA THR A 46 -7.94 13.95 -2.46
C THR A 46 -8.36 12.49 -2.34
N SER A 47 -7.67 11.60 -3.08
CA SER A 47 -8.01 10.18 -3.04
C SER A 47 -7.65 9.52 -1.70
N ILE A 48 -8.44 8.53 -1.30
CA ILE A 48 -8.22 7.74 -0.07
C ILE A 48 -6.83 7.11 -0.10
N GLY A 49 -6.41 6.62 -1.26
CA GLY A 49 -5.10 6.01 -1.44
C GLY A 49 -3.97 7.02 -1.23
N HIS A 50 -4.09 8.24 -1.75
CA HIS A 50 -3.06 9.26 -1.57
C HIS A 50 -2.86 9.59 -0.08
N LYS A 51 -3.95 9.81 0.67
CA LYS A 51 -3.88 10.01 2.13
C LYS A 51 -3.30 8.81 2.86
N SER A 52 -3.62 7.60 2.39
CA SER A 52 -3.03 6.37 2.92
C SER A 52 -1.52 6.37 2.75
N GLY A 53 -1.03 6.74 1.56
CA GLY A 53 0.39 6.88 1.29
C GLY A 53 1.10 7.83 2.25
N GLU A 54 0.50 8.98 2.55
CA GLU A 54 1.05 9.93 3.52
C GLU A 54 1.15 9.34 4.94
N HIS A 55 0.17 8.52 5.34
CA HIS A 55 0.21 7.82 6.64
C HIS A 55 1.28 6.71 6.62
N ILE A 56 1.37 5.93 5.55
CA ILE A 56 2.41 4.91 5.37
C ILE A 56 3.81 5.52 5.51
N ILE A 57 4.07 6.69 4.92
CA ILE A 57 5.35 7.40 5.08
C ILE A 57 5.63 7.68 6.57
N LYS A 58 4.65 8.18 7.32
CA LYS A 58 4.79 8.41 8.78
C LYS A 58 5.11 7.13 9.52
N ILE A 59 4.46 6.02 9.18
CA ILE A 59 4.71 4.71 9.79
C ILE A 59 6.13 4.22 9.46
N LEU A 60 6.60 4.38 8.22
CA LEU A 60 7.93 3.96 7.79
C LEU A 60 9.06 4.72 8.51
N HIS A 61 8.80 5.92 9.02
CA HIS A 61 9.74 6.69 9.83
C HIS A 61 9.71 6.34 11.33
N LYS A 62 8.70 5.60 11.79
CA LYS A 62 8.59 5.15 13.18
C LYS A 62 9.37 3.85 13.42
N LYS A 63 9.83 3.65 14.66
CA LYS A 63 10.32 2.33 15.09
C LYS A 63 9.11 1.48 15.49
N LYS A 64 9.28 0.14 15.46
CA LYS A 64 8.22 -0.80 15.88
C LYS A 64 7.64 -0.48 17.27
N ALA A 65 8.48 -0.04 18.21
CA ALA A 65 8.07 0.31 19.57
C ALA A 65 7.21 1.58 19.66
N ASP A 66 7.26 2.44 18.63
CA ASP A 66 6.54 3.72 18.56
C ASP A 66 5.25 3.62 17.73
N ILE A 67 4.89 2.41 17.28
CA ILE A 67 3.65 2.15 16.54
C ILE A 67 2.46 2.27 17.48
N THR A 68 1.52 3.13 17.11
CA THR A 68 0.30 3.36 17.87
C THR A 68 -0.83 2.42 17.42
N PRO A 69 -1.90 2.25 18.21
CA PRO A 69 -3.06 1.46 17.78
C PRO A 69 -3.70 1.96 16.48
N ASP A 70 -3.63 3.27 16.20
CA ASP A 70 -4.12 3.86 14.94
C ASP A 70 -3.23 3.47 13.75
N ASP A 71 -1.90 3.46 13.96
CA ASP A 71 -0.96 2.96 12.95
C ASP A 71 -1.20 1.47 12.67
N GLU A 72 -1.42 0.65 13.70
CA GLU A 72 -1.73 -0.78 13.55
C GLU A 72 -3.03 -1.02 12.77
N ALA A 73 -4.10 -0.27 13.11
CA ALA A 73 -5.35 -0.31 12.36
C ALA A 73 -5.15 0.11 10.89
N HIS A 74 -4.27 1.10 10.64
CA HIS A 74 -3.91 1.49 9.30
C HIS A 74 -3.13 0.39 8.57
N MET A 75 -2.20 -0.30 9.23
CA MET A 75 -1.47 -1.44 8.64
C MET A 75 -2.43 -2.54 8.19
N HIS A 76 -3.45 -2.88 8.99
CA HIS A 76 -4.50 -3.83 8.59
C HIS A 76 -5.27 -3.37 7.34
N LYS A 77 -5.58 -2.07 7.26
CA LYS A 77 -6.23 -1.48 6.09
C LYS A 77 -5.37 -1.60 4.84
N VAL A 78 -4.06 -1.31 4.97
CA VAL A 78 -3.09 -1.43 3.88
C VAL A 78 -2.99 -2.87 3.39
N HIS A 79 -2.79 -3.83 4.29
CA HIS A 79 -2.71 -5.25 3.94
C HIS A 79 -3.97 -5.71 3.20
N SER A 80 -5.15 -5.40 3.75
CA SER A 80 -6.44 -5.77 3.15
C SER A 80 -6.61 -5.17 1.75
N TYR A 81 -6.21 -3.90 1.58
CA TYR A 81 -6.29 -3.23 0.29
C TYR A 81 -5.34 -3.86 -0.72
N VAL A 82 -4.04 -3.96 -0.40
CA VAL A 82 -3.00 -4.48 -1.30
C VAL A 82 -3.33 -5.91 -1.72
N SER A 83 -3.64 -6.79 -0.77
CA SER A 83 -4.00 -8.19 -1.04
C SER A 83 -5.18 -8.31 -2.00
N ARG A 84 -6.28 -7.58 -1.74
CA ARG A 84 -7.46 -7.58 -2.60
C ARG A 84 -7.18 -7.00 -3.98
N HIS A 85 -6.46 -5.89 -4.05
CA HIS A 85 -6.24 -5.18 -5.31
C HIS A 85 -5.22 -5.92 -6.20
N LEU A 86 -4.23 -6.60 -5.61
CA LEU A 86 -3.37 -7.54 -6.32
C LEU A 86 -4.16 -8.71 -6.90
N GLY A 87 -5.10 -9.28 -6.13
CA GLY A 87 -5.94 -10.39 -6.58
C GLY A 87 -6.91 -10.02 -7.72
N GLN A 88 -7.29 -8.75 -7.84
CA GLN A 88 -8.06 -8.24 -8.98
C GLN A 88 -7.21 -8.15 -10.27
N GLY A 89 -5.88 -8.14 -10.12
CA GLY A 89 -4.90 -8.09 -11.19
C GLY A 89 -4.92 -6.80 -12.00
N PRO A 90 -3.93 -6.59 -12.87
CA PRO A 90 -4.10 -5.64 -13.96
C PRO A 90 -5.12 -6.24 -14.95
N HIS A 91 -6.17 -5.49 -15.26
CA HIS A 91 -7.18 -5.90 -16.25
C HIS A 91 -6.59 -6.10 -17.66
N HIS A 92 -5.49 -5.41 -17.97
CA HIS A 92 -4.74 -5.51 -19.22
C HIS A 92 -3.24 -5.63 -18.93
N ARG A 93 -2.62 -6.72 -19.39
CA ARG A 93 -1.20 -7.01 -19.13
C ARG A 93 -0.23 -6.15 -19.94
N GLU A 94 -0.71 -5.54 -21.02
CA GLU A 94 0.10 -4.71 -21.92
C GLU A 94 0.43 -3.32 -21.37
N ASP A 95 -0.37 -2.80 -20.41
CA ASP A 95 -0.22 -1.44 -19.88
C ASP A 95 0.04 -1.41 -18.36
N VAL A 96 0.56 -2.49 -17.78
CA VAL A 96 0.71 -2.59 -16.32
C VAL A 96 1.52 -1.42 -15.75
N GLU A 97 2.58 -1.01 -16.46
CA GLU A 97 3.49 0.07 -16.07
C GLU A 97 2.79 1.42 -15.86
N THR A 98 1.78 1.74 -16.67
CA THR A 98 1.04 3.02 -16.63
C THR A 98 -0.42 2.86 -16.23
N SER A 99 -0.80 1.66 -15.79
CA SER A 99 -2.17 1.35 -15.42
C SER A 99 -2.61 2.08 -14.15
N ARG A 100 -3.88 2.48 -14.13
CA ARG A 100 -4.53 2.98 -12.90
C ARG A 100 -4.45 1.96 -11.75
N TRP A 101 -4.42 0.67 -12.07
CA TRP A 101 -4.24 -0.41 -11.11
C TRP A 101 -2.89 -0.30 -10.37
N ARG A 102 -1.79 -0.23 -11.12
CA ARG A 102 -0.44 -0.07 -10.54
C ARG A 102 -0.35 1.23 -9.76
N TYR A 103 -0.77 2.34 -10.36
CA TYR A 103 -0.71 3.65 -9.71
C TYR A 103 -1.49 3.70 -8.40
N SER A 104 -2.65 3.02 -8.35
CA SER A 104 -3.43 2.91 -7.13
C SER A 104 -2.69 2.05 -6.09
N LEU A 105 -2.06 0.93 -6.46
CA LEU A 105 -1.22 0.16 -5.54
C LEU A 105 -0.02 0.98 -5.01
N MET A 106 0.61 1.78 -5.86
CA MET A 106 1.73 2.63 -5.48
C MET A 106 1.32 3.72 -4.48
N ASN A 107 0.10 4.26 -4.56
CA ASN A 107 -0.44 5.14 -3.52
C ASN A 107 -0.53 4.45 -2.14
N TRP A 108 -0.60 3.12 -2.12
CA TRP A 108 -0.60 2.30 -0.90
C TRP A 108 0.79 1.70 -0.60
N GLY A 109 1.85 2.25 -1.20
CA GLY A 109 3.23 1.85 -0.93
C GLY A 109 3.66 0.52 -1.54
N HIS A 110 2.84 -0.06 -2.43
CA HIS A 110 3.15 -1.29 -3.14
C HIS A 110 3.36 -1.04 -4.63
N ASP A 111 4.57 -1.27 -5.13
CA ASP A 111 4.82 -1.32 -6.57
C ASP A 111 4.87 -2.79 -7.03
N PRO A 112 3.86 -3.29 -7.77
CA PRO A 112 3.81 -4.67 -8.24
C PRO A 112 4.89 -5.02 -9.27
N LEU A 113 5.55 -4.02 -9.87
CA LEU A 113 6.67 -4.22 -10.80
C LEU A 113 8.03 -4.17 -10.12
N LYS A 114 8.07 -3.90 -8.81
CA LYS A 114 9.30 -3.89 -8.05
C LYS A 114 9.67 -5.30 -7.62
N ASP A 115 10.90 -5.72 -7.93
CA ASP A 115 11.43 -6.99 -7.47
C ASP A 115 11.36 -7.11 -5.94
N LYS A 116 10.87 -8.27 -5.47
CA LYS A 116 10.91 -8.62 -4.05
C LYS A 116 12.38 -8.90 -3.70
N LYS A 117 13.01 -7.99 -2.96
CA LYS A 117 14.34 -8.20 -2.37
C LYS A 117 14.32 -9.25 -1.28
#